data_AF-A0A4S5CNG5-F1
#
_entry.id   AF-A0A4S5CNG5-F1
#
_cell.length_a   1.000
_cell.length_b   1.000
_cell.length_c   1.000
_cell.angle_alpha   90.00
_cell.angle_beta   90.00
_cell.angle_gamma   90.00
#
_symmetry.space_group_name_H-M   'P 1'
#
loop_
_entity.id
_entity.type
_entity.pdbx_description
1 polymer ?
#
loop_
_entity_poly.entity_id
_entity_poly.type
_entity_poly.pdbx_seq_one_letter_code
_entity_poly.pdbx_strand_id
1 'polypeptide(L)'
;MTLNRLSSLLLLCGAFAVQAGQSDPLSAWNDTAAKQAITRWVTNATDQQQATFIPPEKRHVVFDNDGTLWPEAPITYQLQFAMDEIKRLAPEHPEWKADPIVAAVLNNDLKAVAKSGEKGLAKLVGLTHSGMTTTEFAERVTRWVNSSKDPRFGCHYDQLGYLPMKQLLGYLRDNGFQTWIVSGGGVDFMRVMSEQMYGIPPQQVIGSFTLGEFALTGEGSEIRKTMNGAYFDDSKAKPAAIHLFMGQRPVGAFGNSDGDVPMLQYTSTNPDYHTFGLLVHHTDAKREYAYDSHPPASGKLIDGLAQAKARGWVVVDMKSDWKQVFDPALCQNAP
;
A
#
# COMPACT_ATOMS: atom_id res chain seq x y z
N MET A 1 76.39 4.76 -39.50
CA MET A 1 76.06 6.07 -38.90
C MET A 1 74.65 6.46 -39.33
N THR A 2 73.80 6.75 -38.35
CA THR A 2 72.56 7.58 -38.37
C THR A 2 71.45 7.21 -39.36
N LEU A 3 70.34 6.56 -38.95
CA LEU A 3 69.14 7.02 -38.20
C LEU A 3 68.18 8.00 -38.90
N ASN A 4 66.88 7.69 -38.73
CA ASN A 4 65.65 8.52 -38.74
C ASN A 4 64.75 8.43 -39.99
N ARG A 5 63.41 8.35 -39.91
CA ARG A 5 62.42 8.07 -38.83
C ARG A 5 61.03 7.95 -39.49
N LEU A 6 60.14 7.20 -38.84
CA LEU A 6 58.71 7.02 -39.09
C LEU A 6 57.92 8.33 -39.30
N SER A 7 56.77 8.21 -39.99
CA SER A 7 55.54 8.92 -39.61
C SER A 7 54.31 8.09 -40.00
N SER A 8 53.77 7.35 -39.03
CA SER A 8 52.45 6.72 -39.10
C SER A 8 51.44 7.69 -38.49
N LEU A 9 50.44 8.12 -39.28
CA LEU A 9 49.28 8.85 -38.77
C LEU A 9 48.33 7.85 -38.08
N LEU A 10 48.22 7.91 -36.76
CA LEU A 10 47.09 7.35 -36.02
C LEU A 10 46.03 8.44 -35.85
N LEU A 11 44.87 8.28 -36.48
CA LEU A 11 43.67 9.03 -36.12
C LEU A 11 43.08 8.43 -34.83
N LEU A 12 43.11 9.22 -33.75
CA LEU A 12 42.39 8.94 -32.52
C LEU A 12 40.94 9.44 -32.67
N CYS A 13 39.99 8.55 -32.97
CA CYS A 13 38.57 8.82 -32.78
C CYS A 13 38.25 8.66 -31.29
N GLY A 14 38.11 9.78 -30.57
CA GLY A 14 37.60 9.79 -29.21
C GLY A 14 36.11 9.44 -29.19
N ALA A 15 35.77 8.27 -28.65
CA ALA A 15 34.40 7.93 -28.31
C ALA A 15 34.01 8.69 -27.04
N PHE A 16 33.23 9.77 -27.18
CA PHE A 16 32.47 10.33 -26.06
C PHE A 16 31.32 9.39 -25.76
N ALA A 17 31.50 8.53 -24.75
CA ALA A 17 30.39 7.82 -24.16
C ALA A 17 29.53 8.84 -23.41
N VAL A 18 28.35 9.15 -23.96
CA VAL A 18 27.30 9.85 -23.22
C VAL A 18 26.83 8.88 -22.14
N GLN A 19 27.29 9.06 -20.89
CA GLN A 19 26.64 8.45 -19.74
C GLN A 19 25.25 9.08 -19.64
N ALA A 20 24.24 8.38 -20.17
CA ALA A 20 22.87 8.64 -19.78
C ALA A 20 22.81 8.46 -18.26
N GLY A 21 22.72 9.59 -17.53
CA GLY A 21 22.61 9.56 -16.08
C GLY A 21 21.41 8.69 -15.72
N GLN A 22 21.66 7.62 -14.97
CA GLN A 22 20.60 6.77 -14.46
C GLN A 22 19.64 7.65 -13.67
N SER A 23 18.39 7.72 -14.10
CA SER A 23 17.37 8.52 -13.41
C SER A 23 17.28 8.06 -11.96
N ASP A 24 17.32 9.00 -11.01
CA ASP A 24 17.19 8.71 -9.57
C ASP A 24 15.92 7.88 -9.32
N PRO A 25 16.04 6.60 -8.89
CA PRO A 25 14.89 5.71 -8.75
C PRO A 25 13.93 6.16 -7.65
N LEU A 26 14.38 7.03 -6.74
CA LEU A 26 13.61 7.59 -5.64
C LEU A 26 13.50 9.12 -5.78
N SER A 27 13.32 9.62 -7.01
CA SER A 27 13.28 11.06 -7.33
C SER A 27 12.16 11.88 -6.67
N ALA A 28 11.10 11.23 -6.19
CA ALA A 28 10.02 11.86 -5.42
C ALA A 28 10.34 11.95 -3.92
N TRP A 29 11.45 11.35 -3.47
CA TRP A 29 12.00 11.52 -2.13
C TRP A 29 13.06 12.63 -2.13
N ASN A 30 12.97 13.54 -1.16
CA ASN A 30 14.06 14.47 -0.87
C ASN A 30 15.28 13.69 -0.34
N ASP A 31 16.48 14.25 -0.50
CA ASP A 31 17.72 13.66 0.05
C ASP A 31 17.80 13.89 1.56
N THR A 32 17.02 13.12 2.31
CA THR A 32 16.94 13.15 3.77
C THR A 32 17.40 11.82 4.37
N ALA A 33 17.44 11.75 5.70
CA ALA A 33 17.83 10.55 6.42
C ALA A 33 16.99 9.32 6.03
N ALA A 34 15.71 9.49 5.73
CA ALA A 34 14.82 8.41 5.33
C ALA A 34 15.23 7.77 4.00
N LYS A 35 15.41 8.59 2.94
CA LYS A 35 15.89 8.12 1.63
C LYS A 35 17.23 7.42 1.74
N GLN A 36 18.16 8.00 2.50
CA GLN A 36 19.48 7.41 2.70
C GLN A 36 19.44 6.10 3.49
N ALA A 37 18.53 5.96 4.45
CA ALA A 37 18.36 4.71 5.20
C ALA A 37 17.83 3.59 4.29
N ILE A 38 16.85 3.90 3.44
CA ILE A 38 16.32 2.98 2.42
C ILE A 38 17.44 2.51 1.50
N THR A 39 18.16 3.44 0.87
CA THR A 39 19.18 3.09 -0.13
C THR A 39 20.34 2.32 0.49
N ARG A 40 20.83 2.74 1.67
CA ARG A 40 21.87 1.99 2.40
C ARG A 40 21.44 0.57 2.74
N TRP A 41 20.22 0.38 3.24
CA TRP A 41 19.74 -0.96 3.57
C TRP A 41 19.64 -1.84 2.32
N VAL A 42 19.05 -1.35 1.23
CA VAL A 42 18.94 -2.11 -0.03
C VAL A 42 20.31 -2.45 -0.61
N THR A 43 21.23 -1.49 -0.68
CA THR A 43 22.61 -1.74 -1.14
C THR A 43 23.28 -2.83 -0.29
N ASN A 44 23.21 -2.72 1.03
CA ASN A 44 23.85 -3.68 1.94
C ASN A 44 23.19 -5.06 1.93
N ALA A 45 21.87 -5.13 1.72
CA ALA A 45 21.13 -6.39 1.66
C ALA A 45 21.34 -7.14 0.33
N THR A 46 21.80 -6.46 -0.71
CA THR A 46 21.95 -7.04 -2.06
C THR A 46 23.40 -7.28 -2.46
N ASP A 47 24.37 -6.70 -1.76
CA ASP A 47 25.80 -6.92 -1.97
C ASP A 47 26.27 -8.21 -1.29
N GLN A 48 26.68 -9.19 -2.10
CA GLN A 48 27.16 -10.50 -1.65
C GLN A 48 28.39 -10.46 -0.74
N GLN A 49 29.13 -9.35 -0.74
CA GLN A 49 30.30 -9.16 0.13
C GLN A 49 29.93 -8.64 1.52
N GLN A 50 28.69 -8.20 1.73
CA GLN A 50 28.23 -7.68 3.02
C GLN A 50 27.76 -8.82 3.92
N ALA A 51 28.09 -8.72 5.21
CA ALA A 51 27.58 -9.64 6.23
C ALA A 51 26.04 -9.60 6.36
N THR A 52 25.41 -8.50 5.89
CA THR A 52 23.96 -8.30 5.87
C THR A 52 23.30 -8.77 4.57
N PHE A 53 24.03 -9.43 3.67
CA PHE A 53 23.49 -9.94 2.43
C PHE A 53 22.27 -10.85 2.68
N ILE A 54 21.21 -10.62 1.92
CA ILE A 54 19.99 -11.42 1.94
C ILE A 54 19.91 -12.13 0.59
N PRO A 55 19.83 -13.47 0.52
CA PRO A 55 19.72 -14.16 -0.75
C PRO A 55 18.35 -13.86 -1.39
N PRO A 56 18.25 -13.78 -2.73
CA PRO A 56 17.05 -13.32 -3.43
C PRO A 56 15.74 -13.99 -2.99
N GLU A 57 15.78 -15.30 -2.73
CA GLU A 57 14.63 -16.10 -2.27
C GLU A 57 14.16 -15.78 -0.85
N LYS A 58 14.86 -14.90 -0.12
CA LYS A 58 14.51 -14.44 1.23
C LYS A 58 14.14 -12.96 1.28
N ARG A 59 14.19 -12.26 0.15
CA ARG A 59 13.93 -10.81 0.05
C ARG A 59 12.43 -10.48 0.01
N HIS A 60 11.68 -10.92 1.00
CA HIS A 60 10.25 -10.60 1.11
C HIS A 60 10.05 -9.34 1.95
N VAL A 61 9.29 -8.38 1.44
CA VAL A 61 8.92 -7.15 2.15
C VAL A 61 7.41 -6.97 2.14
N VAL A 62 6.88 -6.44 3.24
CA VAL A 62 5.44 -6.26 3.45
C VAL A 62 5.09 -4.79 3.66
N PHE A 63 4.00 -4.36 3.04
CA PHE A 63 3.47 -3.00 3.11
C PHE A 63 2.03 -3.06 3.60
N ASP A 64 1.65 -2.20 4.55
CA ASP A 64 0.24 -1.83 4.63
C ASP A 64 -0.17 -1.05 3.38
N ASN A 65 -1.46 -0.86 3.16
CA ASN A 65 -2.02 -0.15 2.01
C ASN A 65 -2.65 1.19 2.41
N ASP A 66 -3.72 1.16 3.21
CA ASP A 66 -4.39 2.36 3.72
C ASP A 66 -3.41 3.20 4.55
N GLY A 67 -3.18 4.46 4.17
CA GLY A 67 -2.24 5.37 4.84
C GLY A 67 -0.75 5.11 4.55
N THR A 68 -0.40 3.99 3.92
CA THR A 68 0.99 3.63 3.61
C THR A 68 1.30 3.70 2.11
N LEU A 69 0.41 3.21 1.25
CA LEU A 69 0.56 3.25 -0.21
C LEU A 69 -0.41 4.23 -0.87
N TRP A 70 -1.54 4.53 -0.22
CA TRP A 70 -2.51 5.56 -0.63
C TRP A 70 -3.11 6.29 0.60
N PRO A 71 -3.88 7.37 0.40
CA PRO A 71 -4.67 8.02 1.45
C PRO A 71 -5.69 7.12 2.15
N GLU A 72 -5.89 7.36 3.44
CA GLU A 72 -6.99 6.77 4.25
C GLU A 72 -7.85 7.82 4.95
N ALA A 73 -7.53 9.10 4.79
CA ALA A 73 -8.28 10.21 5.36
C ALA A 73 -9.17 10.87 4.29
N PRO A 74 -10.40 11.31 4.64
CA PRO A 74 -11.01 11.24 5.97
C PRO A 74 -11.56 9.85 6.33
N ILE A 75 -11.68 8.95 5.36
CA ILE A 75 -12.05 7.54 5.51
C ILE A 75 -11.32 6.70 4.46
N THR A 76 -11.12 5.41 4.72
CA THR A 76 -10.47 4.49 3.77
C THR A 76 -11.26 4.37 2.47
N TYR A 77 -10.58 4.04 1.38
CA TYR A 77 -11.20 3.91 0.06
C TYR A 77 -12.26 2.83 0.03
N GLN A 78 -12.05 1.72 0.76
CA GLN A 78 -13.05 0.66 0.84
C GLN A 78 -14.30 1.10 1.61
N LEU A 79 -14.16 1.90 2.68
CA LEU A 79 -15.33 2.44 3.38
C LEU A 79 -16.10 3.41 2.47
N GLN A 80 -15.40 4.27 1.73
CA GLN A 80 -16.04 5.13 0.73
C GLN A 80 -16.78 4.30 -0.32
N PHE A 81 -16.15 3.26 -0.87
CA PHE A 81 -16.80 2.32 -1.79
C PHE A 81 -18.05 1.67 -1.20
N ALA A 82 -17.99 1.18 0.04
CA ALA A 82 -19.15 0.60 0.73
C ALA A 82 -20.28 1.62 0.88
N MET A 83 -19.95 2.87 1.21
CA MET A 83 -20.94 3.94 1.33
C MET A 83 -21.62 4.26 0.00
N ASP A 84 -20.87 4.29 -1.10
CA ASP A 84 -21.40 4.56 -2.43
C ASP A 84 -22.24 3.39 -2.95
N GLU A 85 -21.84 2.14 -2.67
CA GLU A 85 -22.66 0.95 -2.97
C GLU A 85 -23.97 0.94 -2.19
N ILE A 86 -23.97 1.35 -0.90
CA ILE A 86 -25.21 1.50 -0.13
C ILE A 86 -26.14 2.49 -0.82
N LYS A 87 -25.64 3.67 -1.22
CA LYS A 87 -26.46 4.68 -1.90
C LYS A 87 -27.00 4.17 -3.23
N ARG A 88 -26.18 3.43 -3.98
CA ARG A 88 -26.56 2.84 -5.27
C ARG A 88 -27.66 1.78 -5.12
N LEU A 89 -27.56 0.94 -4.09
CA LEU A 89 -28.48 -0.18 -3.83
C LEU A 89 -29.73 0.22 -3.04
N ALA A 90 -29.70 1.31 -2.28
CA ALA A 90 -30.81 1.74 -1.43
C ALA A 90 -32.18 1.88 -2.15
N PRO A 91 -32.28 2.29 -3.43
CA PRO A 91 -33.55 2.27 -4.16
C PRO A 91 -34.18 0.88 -4.30
N GLU A 92 -33.36 -0.18 -4.33
CA GLU A 92 -33.78 -1.59 -4.42
C GLU A 92 -34.05 -2.20 -3.04
N HIS A 93 -33.60 -1.53 -1.96
CA HIS A 93 -33.68 -1.98 -0.57
C HIS A 93 -34.34 -0.93 0.34
N PRO A 94 -35.66 -0.69 0.19
CA PRO A 94 -36.36 0.33 0.97
C PRO A 94 -36.31 0.06 2.48
N GLU A 95 -36.18 -1.19 2.90
CA GLU A 95 -36.07 -1.63 4.30
C GLU A 95 -34.79 -1.12 4.98
N TRP A 96 -33.72 -0.86 4.23
CA TRP A 96 -32.46 -0.37 4.81
C TRP A 96 -32.57 1.01 5.45
N LYS A 97 -33.56 1.82 5.07
CA LYS A 97 -33.75 3.16 5.64
C LYS A 97 -34.08 3.13 7.14
N ALA A 98 -34.63 2.02 7.64
CA ALA A 98 -34.90 1.85 9.07
C ALA A 98 -33.62 1.56 9.87
N ASP A 99 -32.52 1.22 9.20
CA ASP A 99 -31.26 0.90 9.83
C ASP A 99 -30.46 2.16 10.19
N PRO A 100 -30.11 2.40 11.46
CA PRO A 100 -29.46 3.64 11.86
C PRO A 100 -28.12 3.90 11.15
N ILE A 101 -27.33 2.86 10.86
CA ILE A 101 -26.02 3.04 10.21
C ILE A 101 -26.19 3.29 8.70
N VAL A 102 -27.15 2.64 8.05
CA VAL A 102 -27.45 2.90 6.64
C VAL A 102 -28.04 4.30 6.49
N ALA A 103 -28.94 4.71 7.39
CA ALA A 103 -29.46 6.07 7.42
C ALA A 103 -28.33 7.12 7.59
N ALA A 104 -27.33 6.85 8.43
CA ALA A 104 -26.15 7.72 8.55
C ALA A 104 -25.39 7.84 7.22
N VAL A 105 -25.16 6.72 6.51
CA VAL A 105 -24.52 6.72 5.19
C VAL A 105 -25.33 7.50 4.15
N LEU A 106 -26.65 7.29 4.10
CA LEU A 106 -27.55 7.97 3.16
C LEU A 106 -27.59 9.49 3.39
N ASN A 107 -27.38 9.92 4.64
CA ASN A 107 -27.32 11.33 5.02
C ASN A 107 -25.89 11.93 5.01
N ASN A 108 -24.88 11.17 4.57
CA ASN A 108 -23.46 11.57 4.60
C ASN A 108 -22.93 11.92 6.01
N ASP A 109 -23.48 11.30 7.07
CA ASP A 109 -23.02 11.50 8.44
C ASP A 109 -21.80 10.62 8.76
N LEU A 110 -20.63 11.06 8.26
CA LEU A 110 -19.35 10.37 8.50
C LEU A 110 -19.00 10.24 9.99
N LYS A 111 -19.46 11.18 10.84
CA LYS A 111 -19.19 11.11 12.28
C LYS A 111 -19.97 9.97 12.93
N ALA A 112 -21.23 9.78 12.56
CA ALA A 112 -22.02 8.65 13.02
C ALA A 112 -21.47 7.32 12.48
N VAL A 113 -21.00 7.30 11.23
CA VAL A 113 -20.34 6.11 10.66
C VAL A 113 -19.07 5.77 11.43
N ALA A 114 -18.16 6.73 11.63
CA ALA A 114 -16.93 6.51 12.41
C ALA A 114 -17.23 6.07 13.86
N LYS A 115 -18.23 6.68 14.51
CA LYS A 115 -18.64 6.33 15.89
C LYS A 115 -19.21 4.91 16.02
N SER A 116 -19.70 4.32 14.93
CA SER A 116 -20.24 2.96 14.94
C SER A 116 -19.18 1.87 15.12
N GLY A 117 -17.91 2.21 14.90
CA GLY A 117 -16.76 1.33 15.05
C GLY A 117 -16.84 0.07 14.18
N GLU A 118 -16.07 -0.95 14.57
CA GLU A 118 -15.95 -2.22 13.83
C GLU A 118 -17.29 -2.89 13.54
N LYS A 119 -18.24 -2.85 14.48
CA LYS A 119 -19.56 -3.48 14.29
C LYS A 119 -20.38 -2.80 13.20
N GLY A 120 -20.38 -1.47 13.17
CA GLY A 120 -21.07 -0.75 12.11
C GLY A 120 -20.39 -0.95 10.77
N LEU A 121 -19.05 -0.89 10.72
CA LEU A 121 -18.28 -1.17 9.51
C LEU A 121 -18.55 -2.58 8.96
N ALA A 122 -18.49 -3.61 9.81
CA ALA A 122 -18.77 -4.99 9.43
C ALA A 122 -20.16 -5.16 8.84
N LYS A 123 -21.15 -4.41 9.34
CA LYS A 123 -22.51 -4.41 8.79
C LYS A 123 -22.57 -3.77 7.41
N LEU A 124 -21.94 -2.62 7.21
CA LEU A 124 -21.90 -1.95 5.89
C LEU A 124 -21.20 -2.82 4.85
N VAL A 125 -20.08 -3.43 5.23
CA VAL A 125 -19.37 -4.41 4.40
C VAL A 125 -20.26 -5.62 4.11
N GLY A 126 -20.93 -6.18 5.10
CA GLY A 126 -21.83 -7.32 4.90
C GLY A 126 -22.95 -7.03 3.89
N LEU A 127 -23.57 -5.85 3.96
CA LEU A 127 -24.62 -5.44 3.03
C LEU A 127 -24.13 -5.25 1.58
N THR A 128 -22.87 -4.87 1.40
CA THR A 128 -22.35 -4.45 0.08
C THR A 128 -21.36 -5.41 -0.56
N HIS A 129 -20.78 -6.32 0.21
CA HIS A 129 -19.69 -7.20 -0.24
C HIS A 129 -20.07 -8.70 -0.21
N SER A 130 -21.20 -9.07 0.38
CA SER A 130 -21.61 -10.49 0.52
C SER A 130 -22.82 -10.83 -0.35
N GLY A 131 -23.07 -12.13 -0.55
CA GLY A 131 -24.23 -12.62 -1.31
C GLY A 131 -24.08 -12.57 -2.83
N MET A 132 -22.89 -12.21 -3.34
CA MET A 132 -22.55 -12.10 -4.76
C MET A 132 -21.33 -12.95 -5.11
N THR A 133 -21.06 -13.14 -6.40
CA THR A 133 -19.83 -13.81 -6.85
C THR A 133 -18.61 -12.89 -6.68
N THR A 134 -17.42 -13.48 -6.62
CA THR A 134 -16.16 -12.70 -6.64
C THR A 134 -16.01 -11.89 -7.93
N THR A 135 -16.50 -12.40 -9.06
CA THR A 135 -16.51 -11.70 -10.35
C THR A 135 -17.42 -10.46 -10.31
N GLU A 136 -18.66 -10.62 -9.85
CA GLU A 136 -19.60 -9.49 -9.69
C GLU A 136 -19.05 -8.42 -8.74
N PHE A 137 -18.40 -8.84 -7.66
CA PHE A 137 -17.75 -7.92 -6.73
C PHE A 137 -16.62 -7.14 -7.41
N ALA A 138 -15.73 -7.82 -8.13
CA ALA A 138 -14.62 -7.19 -8.86
C ALA A 138 -15.13 -6.19 -9.91
N GLU A 139 -16.22 -6.51 -10.62
CA GLU A 139 -16.86 -5.59 -11.57
C GLU A 139 -17.42 -4.34 -10.90
N ARG A 140 -18.02 -4.47 -9.71
CA ARG A 140 -18.52 -3.32 -8.93
C ARG A 140 -17.37 -2.41 -8.51
N VAL A 141 -16.29 -2.97 -7.98
CA VAL A 141 -15.09 -2.20 -7.60
C VAL A 141 -14.49 -1.53 -8.82
N THR A 142 -14.32 -2.25 -9.94
CA THR A 142 -13.81 -1.71 -11.21
C THR A 142 -14.64 -0.53 -11.71
N ARG A 143 -15.97 -0.65 -11.67
CA ARG A 143 -16.88 0.44 -12.07
C ARG A 143 -16.73 1.65 -11.14
N TRP A 144 -16.63 1.42 -9.84
CA TRP A 144 -16.48 2.49 -8.86
C TRP A 144 -15.16 3.25 -9.06
N VAL A 145 -14.03 2.58 -9.19
CA VAL A 145 -12.73 3.26 -9.38
C VAL A 145 -12.70 4.09 -10.68
N ASN A 146 -13.33 3.58 -11.75
CA ASN A 146 -13.40 4.26 -13.04
C ASN A 146 -14.34 5.47 -13.08
N SER A 147 -15.24 5.63 -12.10
CA SER A 147 -16.28 6.69 -12.13
C SER A 147 -16.25 7.62 -10.93
N SER A 148 -15.82 7.12 -9.77
CA SER A 148 -15.73 7.87 -8.53
C SER A 148 -14.40 8.62 -8.45
N LYS A 149 -14.48 9.83 -7.90
CA LYS A 149 -13.31 10.69 -7.64
C LYS A 149 -13.26 11.06 -6.19
N ASP A 150 -12.05 11.16 -5.66
CA ASP A 150 -11.84 11.71 -4.33
C ASP A 150 -12.29 13.19 -4.31
N PRO A 151 -13.14 13.60 -3.36
CA PRO A 151 -13.70 14.95 -3.33
C PRO A 151 -12.66 16.03 -3.02
N ARG A 152 -11.55 15.69 -2.35
CA ARG A 152 -10.49 16.63 -2.01
C ARG A 152 -9.54 16.82 -3.18
N PHE A 153 -9.11 15.72 -3.80
CA PHE A 153 -8.07 15.76 -4.85
C PHE A 153 -8.65 15.86 -6.27
N GLY A 154 -9.94 15.54 -6.46
CA GLY A 154 -10.60 15.61 -7.77
C GLY A 154 -10.10 14.58 -8.79
N CYS A 155 -9.43 13.54 -8.34
CA CYS A 155 -8.84 12.47 -9.14
C CYS A 155 -9.48 11.13 -8.82
N HIS A 156 -9.38 10.17 -9.73
CA HIS A 156 -9.88 8.82 -9.47
C HIS A 156 -9.06 8.15 -8.37
N TYR A 157 -9.70 7.27 -7.59
CA TYR A 157 -9.06 6.60 -6.47
C TYR A 157 -7.85 5.76 -6.88
N ASP A 158 -7.89 5.17 -8.08
CA ASP A 158 -6.78 4.40 -8.67
C ASP A 158 -5.59 5.27 -9.15
N GLN A 159 -5.74 6.59 -9.12
CA GLN A 159 -4.70 7.57 -9.46
C GLN A 159 -3.98 8.14 -8.23
N LEU A 160 -4.48 7.84 -7.02
CA LEU A 160 -4.04 8.45 -5.75
C LEU A 160 -3.08 7.58 -4.94
N GLY A 161 -2.26 6.76 -5.60
CA GLY A 161 -1.13 6.10 -4.93
C GLY A 161 0.01 7.07 -4.66
N TYR A 162 0.63 6.99 -3.49
CA TYR A 162 1.76 7.84 -3.12
C TYR A 162 2.96 7.57 -4.04
N LEU A 163 3.34 8.58 -4.83
CA LEU A 163 4.43 8.48 -5.80
C LEU A 163 5.76 8.02 -5.16
N PRO A 164 6.20 8.56 -4.00
CA PRO A 164 7.41 8.10 -3.33
C PRO A 164 7.36 6.61 -2.98
N MET A 165 6.21 6.09 -2.55
CA MET A 165 6.06 4.68 -2.18
C MET A 165 5.96 3.78 -3.42
N LYS A 166 5.33 4.23 -4.51
CA LYS A 166 5.38 3.55 -5.81
C LYS A 166 6.81 3.43 -6.34
N GLN A 167 7.61 4.48 -6.20
CA GLN A 167 9.03 4.47 -6.54
C GLN A 167 9.83 3.52 -5.66
N LEU A 168 9.56 3.50 -4.34
CA LEU A 168 10.18 2.57 -3.41
C LEU A 168 9.87 1.10 -3.77
N LEU A 169 8.61 0.80 -4.08
CA LEU A 169 8.19 -0.52 -4.55
C LEU A 169 8.93 -0.94 -5.83
N GLY A 170 9.05 -0.04 -6.80
CA GLY A 170 9.84 -0.25 -8.02
C GLY A 170 11.32 -0.52 -7.72
N TYR A 171 11.94 0.35 -6.93
CA TYR A 171 13.34 0.24 -6.52
C TYR A 171 13.63 -1.09 -5.79
N LEU A 172 12.73 -1.54 -4.92
CA LEU A 172 12.86 -2.82 -4.22
C LEU A 172 12.80 -4.00 -5.20
N ARG A 173 11.85 -4.00 -6.15
CA ARG A 173 11.74 -5.06 -7.16
C ARG A 173 12.94 -5.10 -8.11
N ASP A 174 13.45 -3.94 -8.54
CA ASP A 174 14.68 -3.83 -9.35
C ASP A 174 15.91 -4.42 -8.63
N ASN A 175 15.86 -4.50 -7.30
CA ASN A 175 16.88 -5.08 -6.44
C ASN A 175 16.55 -6.51 -5.95
N GLY A 176 15.55 -7.16 -6.58
CA GLY A 176 15.21 -8.56 -6.36
C GLY A 176 14.37 -8.82 -5.11
N PHE A 177 13.72 -7.81 -4.54
CA PHE A 177 12.74 -8.00 -3.47
C PHE A 177 11.36 -8.34 -4.02
N GLN A 178 10.62 -9.16 -3.29
CA GLN A 178 9.20 -9.41 -3.52
C GLN A 178 8.38 -8.51 -2.61
N THR A 179 7.50 -7.71 -3.21
CA THR A 179 6.67 -6.71 -2.51
C THR A 179 5.26 -7.24 -2.28
N TRP A 180 4.85 -7.32 -1.00
CA TRP A 180 3.56 -7.85 -0.57
C TRP A 180 2.72 -6.75 0.08
N ILE A 181 1.40 -6.81 -0.08
CA ILE A 181 0.43 -6.02 0.71
C ILE A 181 -0.06 -6.88 1.88
N VAL A 182 -0.12 -6.30 3.08
CA VAL A 182 -0.70 -6.88 4.30
C VAL A 182 -1.54 -5.80 5.00
N SER A 183 -2.86 -5.85 4.81
CA SER A 183 -3.74 -4.72 5.17
C SER A 183 -5.06 -5.14 5.82
N GLY A 184 -5.56 -4.29 6.72
CA GLY A 184 -6.90 -4.44 7.29
C GLY A 184 -8.02 -4.30 6.24
N GLY A 185 -7.72 -3.71 5.07
CA GLY A 185 -8.64 -3.65 3.93
C GLY A 185 -9.00 -5.03 3.36
N GLY A 186 -10.14 -5.12 2.69
CA GLY A 186 -10.64 -6.34 2.08
C GLY A 186 -9.76 -6.82 0.93
N VAL A 187 -9.30 -8.08 0.98
CA VAL A 187 -8.36 -8.65 0.01
C VAL A 187 -8.86 -8.53 -1.44
N ASP A 188 -10.13 -8.85 -1.68
CA ASP A 188 -10.71 -8.79 -3.04
C ASP A 188 -10.90 -7.36 -3.54
N PHE A 189 -11.06 -6.38 -2.64
CA PHE A 189 -11.16 -4.97 -3.02
C PHE A 189 -9.79 -4.47 -3.51
N MET A 190 -8.73 -4.76 -2.75
CA MET A 190 -7.37 -4.34 -3.10
C MET A 190 -6.85 -5.02 -4.36
N ARG A 191 -7.14 -6.33 -4.55
CA ARG A 191 -6.69 -7.10 -5.73
C ARG A 191 -7.15 -6.53 -7.07
N VAL A 192 -8.25 -5.77 -7.10
CA VAL A 192 -8.74 -5.12 -8.33
C VAL A 192 -7.78 -4.02 -8.80
N MET A 193 -7.05 -3.37 -7.90
CA MET A 193 -6.20 -2.21 -8.22
C MET A 193 -4.70 -2.45 -8.00
N SER A 194 -4.32 -3.42 -7.15
CA SER A 194 -2.95 -3.56 -6.65
C SER A 194 -1.89 -3.67 -7.74
N GLU A 195 -2.18 -4.43 -8.80
CA GLU A 195 -1.21 -4.64 -9.88
C GLU A 195 -1.02 -3.38 -10.71
N GLN A 196 -2.12 -2.74 -11.13
CA GLN A 196 -2.06 -1.50 -11.91
C GLN A 196 -1.43 -0.34 -11.11
N MET A 197 -1.79 -0.19 -9.84
CA MET A 197 -1.31 0.92 -9.02
C MET A 197 0.14 0.73 -8.56
N TYR A 198 0.51 -0.50 -8.19
CA TYR A 198 1.71 -0.76 -7.40
C TYR A 198 2.67 -1.77 -8.04
N GLY A 199 2.26 -2.47 -9.10
CA GLY A 199 2.98 -3.62 -9.64
C GLY A 199 2.99 -4.80 -8.67
N ILE A 200 2.01 -4.90 -7.77
CA ILE A 200 1.85 -6.01 -6.82
C ILE A 200 0.74 -6.93 -7.33
N PRO A 201 1.07 -8.14 -7.81
CA PRO A 201 0.08 -9.02 -8.40
C PRO A 201 -0.86 -9.60 -7.32
N PRO A 202 -2.08 -10.04 -7.68
CA PRO A 202 -3.12 -10.41 -6.71
C PRO A 202 -2.73 -11.48 -5.68
N GLN A 203 -1.83 -12.41 -6.04
CA GLN A 203 -1.32 -13.46 -5.14
C GLN A 203 -0.37 -12.92 -4.06
N GLN A 204 0.13 -11.69 -4.20
CA GLN A 204 0.97 -11.00 -3.22
C GLN A 204 0.17 -10.00 -2.37
N VAL A 205 -1.16 -10.11 -2.38
CA VAL A 205 -2.07 -9.29 -1.58
C VAL A 205 -2.70 -10.15 -0.48
N ILE A 206 -2.42 -9.76 0.75
CA ILE A 206 -3.02 -10.28 1.97
C ILE A 206 -3.87 -9.15 2.57
N GLY A 207 -5.09 -9.49 2.95
CA GLY A 207 -5.91 -8.59 3.73
C GLY A 207 -7.11 -9.29 4.33
N SER A 208 -8.02 -8.51 4.88
CA SER A 208 -9.25 -9.04 5.50
C SER A 208 -10.08 -9.84 4.49
N PHE A 209 -10.63 -10.96 4.94
CA PHE A 209 -11.39 -11.86 4.06
C PHE A 209 -12.55 -12.54 4.79
N THR A 210 -13.46 -13.10 4.01
CA THR A 210 -14.45 -14.09 4.44
C THR A 210 -14.27 -15.33 3.57
N LEU A 211 -14.78 -16.48 4.03
CA LEU A 211 -14.72 -17.70 3.26
C LEU A 211 -15.64 -17.60 2.02
N GLY A 212 -15.09 -17.95 0.87
CA GLY A 212 -15.86 -18.14 -0.36
C GLY A 212 -16.50 -19.53 -0.39
N GLU A 213 -17.67 -19.64 -1.01
CA GLU A 213 -18.34 -20.91 -1.27
C GLU A 213 -18.28 -21.24 -2.76
N PHE A 214 -17.78 -22.42 -3.09
CA PHE A 214 -17.76 -22.93 -4.46
C PHE A 214 -19.13 -23.47 -4.85
N ALA A 215 -19.59 -23.10 -6.04
CA ALA A 215 -20.80 -23.65 -6.64
C ALA A 215 -20.58 -24.01 -8.11
N LEU A 216 -21.23 -25.08 -8.56
CA LEU A 216 -21.41 -25.37 -9.97
C LEU A 216 -22.70 -24.70 -10.46
N THR A 217 -22.64 -24.09 -11.63
CA THR A 217 -23.79 -23.43 -12.29
C THR A 217 -24.07 -24.11 -13.63
N GLY A 218 -25.17 -23.72 -14.30
CA GLY A 218 -25.42 -24.16 -15.67
C GLY A 218 -24.38 -23.69 -16.68
N GLU A 219 -23.59 -22.68 -16.33
CA GLU A 219 -22.61 -22.00 -17.22
C GLU A 219 -21.15 -22.28 -16.81
N GLY A 220 -20.91 -23.05 -15.75
CA GLY A 220 -19.57 -23.39 -15.28
C GLY A 220 -19.49 -23.49 -13.76
N SER A 221 -18.59 -22.73 -13.15
CA SER A 221 -18.42 -22.64 -11.71
C SER A 221 -18.20 -21.22 -11.23
N GLU A 222 -18.54 -20.96 -9.98
CA GLU A 222 -18.38 -19.66 -9.33
C GLU A 222 -17.89 -19.81 -7.89
N ILE A 223 -17.32 -18.72 -7.37
CA ILE A 223 -17.06 -18.54 -5.94
C ILE A 223 -17.95 -17.43 -5.44
N ARG A 224 -18.80 -17.73 -4.47
CA ARG A 224 -19.70 -16.75 -3.82
C ARG A 224 -19.07 -16.21 -2.56
N LYS A 225 -19.10 -14.89 -2.40
CA LYS A 225 -18.67 -14.19 -1.18
C LYS A 225 -19.72 -14.37 -0.09
N THR A 226 -19.29 -14.85 1.06
CA THR A 226 -20.16 -15.06 2.23
C THR A 226 -19.76 -14.13 3.38
N MET A 227 -20.44 -14.27 4.52
CA MET A 227 -20.02 -13.68 5.80
C MET A 227 -19.38 -14.72 6.75
N ASN A 228 -19.20 -15.96 6.29
CA ASN A 228 -18.66 -17.04 7.10
C ASN A 228 -17.14 -16.90 7.27
N GLY A 229 -16.63 -17.26 8.44
CA GLY A 229 -15.19 -17.32 8.71
C GLY A 229 -14.45 -16.01 8.47
N ALA A 230 -15.07 -14.87 8.81
CA ALA A 230 -14.46 -13.55 8.69
C ALA A 230 -13.12 -13.48 9.45
N TYR A 231 -12.09 -13.00 8.76
CA TYR A 231 -10.77 -12.71 9.30
C TYR A 231 -10.45 -11.25 9.06
N PHE A 232 -10.17 -10.53 10.15
CA PHE A 232 -9.78 -9.12 10.09
C PHE A 232 -8.26 -9.01 10.22
N ASP A 233 -7.59 -8.66 9.13
CA ASP A 233 -6.13 -8.67 9.01
C ASP A 233 -5.48 -7.36 9.51
N ASP A 234 -5.68 -7.05 10.79
CA ASP A 234 -5.11 -5.86 11.42
C ASP A 234 -4.41 -6.17 12.75
N SER A 235 -3.48 -5.30 13.16
CA SER A 235 -2.73 -5.43 14.41
C SER A 235 -2.06 -6.80 14.52
N LYS A 236 -2.36 -7.55 15.58
CA LYS A 236 -1.78 -8.88 15.84
C LYS A 236 -2.19 -9.94 14.82
N ALA A 237 -3.22 -9.69 14.01
CA ALA A 237 -3.60 -10.59 12.93
C ALA A 237 -2.58 -10.55 11.78
N LYS A 238 -2.00 -9.37 11.46
CA LYS A 238 -1.03 -9.21 10.37
C LYS A 238 0.14 -10.22 10.44
N PRO A 239 0.86 -10.40 11.56
CA PRO A 239 1.88 -11.44 11.67
C PRO A 239 1.38 -12.88 11.44
N ALA A 240 0.16 -13.19 11.88
CA ALA A 240 -0.43 -14.51 11.70
C ALA A 240 -0.81 -14.75 10.23
N ALA A 241 -1.35 -13.74 9.55
CA ALA A 241 -1.65 -13.81 8.12
C ALA A 241 -0.37 -13.91 7.27
N ILE A 242 0.68 -13.14 7.60
CA ILE A 242 2.00 -13.26 6.98
C ILE A 242 2.50 -14.71 7.07
N HIS A 243 2.46 -15.30 8.27
CA HIS A 243 2.85 -16.71 8.44
C HIS A 243 2.00 -17.65 7.58
N LEU A 244 0.67 -17.48 7.59
CA LEU A 244 -0.27 -18.36 6.89
C LEU A 244 -0.12 -18.31 5.36
N PHE A 245 -0.07 -17.11 4.79
CA PHE A 245 -0.13 -16.91 3.34
C PHE A 245 1.25 -16.85 2.67
N MET A 246 2.25 -16.30 3.34
CA MET A 246 3.60 -16.19 2.77
C MET A 246 4.48 -17.37 3.16
N GLY A 247 4.26 -17.97 4.34
CA GLY A 247 5.13 -19.03 4.87
C GLY A 247 6.59 -18.57 5.10
N GLN A 248 6.86 -17.26 5.02
CA GLN A 248 8.18 -16.66 5.19
C GLN A 248 8.06 -15.47 6.14
N ARG A 249 9.09 -15.27 6.96
CA ARG A 249 9.21 -14.03 7.75
C ARG A 249 9.81 -12.94 6.86
N PRO A 250 9.19 -11.75 6.78
CA PRO A 250 9.71 -10.65 5.98
C PRO A 250 11.07 -10.16 6.49
N VAL A 251 11.79 -9.47 5.61
CA VAL A 251 13.04 -8.75 5.93
C VAL A 251 12.85 -7.24 5.93
N GLY A 252 11.69 -6.74 5.48
CA GLY A 252 11.32 -5.34 5.63
C GLY A 252 9.81 -5.16 5.78
N ALA A 253 9.41 -4.19 6.60
CA ALA A 253 8.01 -3.87 6.86
C ALA A 253 7.77 -2.35 6.83
N PHE A 254 6.69 -1.97 6.17
CA PHE A 254 6.32 -0.58 5.91
C PHE A 254 4.86 -0.39 6.33
N GLY A 255 4.59 0.59 7.18
CA GLY A 255 3.25 0.88 7.69
C GLY A 255 3.08 2.37 7.99
N ASN A 256 1.99 2.73 8.67
CA ASN A 256 1.75 4.13 9.09
C ASN A 256 0.94 4.26 10.38
N SER A 257 0.55 3.16 11.02
CA SER A 257 -0.34 3.18 12.18
C SER A 257 0.11 2.27 13.32
N ASP A 258 -0.54 2.40 14.47
CA ASP A 258 -0.39 1.48 15.61
C ASP A 258 -0.88 0.06 15.26
N GLY A 259 -1.73 -0.09 14.24
CA GLY A 259 -2.12 -1.37 13.66
C GLY A 259 -0.96 -2.11 12.99
N ASP A 260 0.08 -1.39 12.56
CA ASP A 260 1.25 -1.99 11.92
C ASP A 260 2.34 -2.41 12.91
N VAL A 261 2.27 -1.95 14.16
CA VAL A 261 3.31 -2.23 15.17
C VAL A 261 3.60 -3.72 15.30
N PRO A 262 2.61 -4.64 15.39
CA PRO A 262 2.90 -6.07 15.44
C PRO A 262 3.57 -6.61 14.18
N MET A 263 3.21 -6.11 12.98
CA MET A 263 3.84 -6.47 11.71
C MET A 263 5.32 -6.03 11.66
N LEU A 264 5.61 -4.78 12.05
CA LEU A 264 6.98 -4.28 12.15
C LEU A 264 7.77 -5.03 13.23
N GLN A 265 7.16 -5.36 14.37
CA GLN A 265 7.82 -6.14 15.43
C GLN A 265 8.16 -7.56 14.97
N TYR A 266 7.21 -8.24 14.32
CA TYR A 266 7.42 -9.59 13.77
C TYR A 266 8.56 -9.60 12.75
N THR A 267 8.60 -8.60 11.87
CA THR A 267 9.67 -8.43 10.89
C THR A 267 11.00 -8.09 11.57
N SER A 268 11.02 -7.14 12.50
CA SER A 268 12.26 -6.69 13.19
C SER A 268 12.95 -7.77 14.03
N THR A 269 12.21 -8.82 14.40
CA THR A 269 12.70 -9.96 15.16
C THR A 269 13.03 -11.16 14.28
N ASN A 270 13.27 -10.93 12.98
CA ASN A 270 13.80 -11.95 12.08
C ASN A 270 15.15 -12.46 12.62
N PRO A 271 15.28 -13.77 12.89
CA PRO A 271 16.50 -14.32 13.49
C PRO A 271 17.66 -14.43 12.49
N ASP A 272 17.38 -14.38 11.19
CA ASP A 272 18.34 -14.76 10.16
C ASP A 272 18.94 -13.55 9.41
N TYR A 273 18.22 -12.43 9.35
CA TYR A 273 18.58 -11.30 8.48
C TYR A 273 18.47 -9.94 9.15
N HIS A 274 19.33 -9.00 8.72
CA HIS A 274 19.23 -7.60 9.09
C HIS A 274 18.02 -6.95 8.41
N THR A 275 17.04 -6.54 9.21
CA THR A 275 15.74 -6.08 8.74
C THR A 275 15.66 -4.55 8.57
N PHE A 276 14.58 -4.10 7.93
CA PHE A 276 14.24 -2.68 7.81
C PHE A 276 12.80 -2.42 8.22
N GLY A 277 12.57 -1.38 9.01
CA GLY A 277 11.23 -0.94 9.41
C GLY A 277 11.03 0.52 9.04
N LEU A 278 9.88 0.86 8.49
CA LEU A 278 9.53 2.22 8.13
C LEU A 278 8.07 2.53 8.48
N LEU A 279 7.85 3.71 9.06
CA LEU A 279 6.52 4.26 9.31
C LEU A 279 6.35 5.58 8.54
N VAL A 280 5.24 5.72 7.81
CA VAL A 280 4.83 6.98 7.21
C VAL A 280 4.12 7.83 8.27
N HIS A 281 4.63 9.02 8.55
CA HIS A 281 3.99 10.00 9.43
C HIS A 281 3.35 11.09 8.58
N HIS A 282 2.02 11.17 8.65
CA HIS A 282 1.19 12.11 7.93
C HIS A 282 1.28 13.51 8.55
N THR A 283 2.24 14.32 8.07
CA THR A 283 2.58 15.65 8.60
C THR A 283 2.21 16.80 7.66
N ASP A 284 1.67 16.49 6.47
CA ASP A 284 1.47 17.47 5.41
C ASP A 284 -0.01 17.78 5.11
N ALA A 285 -0.62 18.62 5.93
CA ALA A 285 -2.00 19.06 5.74
C ALA A 285 -2.27 19.83 4.43
N LYS A 286 -1.23 20.28 3.71
CA LYS A 286 -1.40 21.04 2.47
C LYS A 286 -1.56 20.11 1.29
N ARG A 287 -0.60 19.21 1.10
CA ARG A 287 -0.54 18.27 -0.04
C ARG A 287 -1.33 16.99 0.22
N GLU A 288 -1.49 16.63 1.49
CA GLU A 288 -2.24 15.46 1.98
C GLU A 288 -2.98 15.90 3.27
N TYR A 289 -3.23 15.01 4.21
CA TYR A 289 -3.75 15.27 5.55
C TYR A 289 -2.58 15.31 6.56
N ALA A 290 -2.84 15.90 7.71
CA ALA A 290 -1.94 15.79 8.85
C ALA A 290 -2.69 15.16 10.02
N TYR A 291 -2.22 14.01 10.48
CA TYR A 291 -2.83 13.28 11.58
C TYR A 291 -1.84 12.27 12.19
N ASP A 292 -2.05 11.97 13.47
CA ASP A 292 -1.36 10.91 14.19
C ASP A 292 -2.21 10.38 15.34
N SER A 293 -2.32 11.12 16.42
CA SER A 293 -2.97 10.78 17.68
C SER A 293 -4.50 10.83 17.60
N HIS A 294 -5.03 11.69 16.72
CA HIS A 294 -6.45 11.95 16.55
C HIS A 294 -6.82 11.98 15.06
N PRO A 295 -6.72 10.83 14.36
CA PRO A 295 -7.15 10.77 12.97
C PRO A 295 -8.67 10.97 12.83
N PRO A 296 -9.16 11.36 11.65
CA PRO A 296 -10.60 11.46 11.40
C PRO A 296 -11.36 10.13 11.56
N ALA A 297 -10.73 9.02 11.16
CA ALA A 297 -11.34 7.68 11.21
C ALA A 297 -10.34 6.57 11.56
N SER A 298 -9.24 6.44 10.81
CA SER A 298 -8.22 5.38 10.94
C SER A 298 -6.80 5.95 10.85
N GLY A 299 -5.78 5.12 11.10
CA GLY A 299 -4.39 5.55 10.97
C GLY A 299 -3.79 6.17 12.25
N LYS A 300 -4.33 5.80 13.42
CA LYS A 300 -3.79 6.31 14.69
C LYS A 300 -2.34 5.88 14.85
N LEU A 301 -1.45 6.82 15.14
CA LEU A 301 -0.01 6.57 15.25
C LEU A 301 0.56 7.22 16.51
N ILE A 302 0.67 6.46 17.60
CA ILE A 302 1.27 6.90 18.88
C ILE A 302 2.30 5.88 19.35
N ASP A 303 1.88 4.62 19.53
CA ASP A 303 2.80 3.54 19.92
C ASP A 303 3.83 3.31 18.82
N GLY A 304 3.43 3.34 17.54
CA GLY A 304 4.34 3.21 16.42
C GLY A 304 5.52 4.19 16.45
N LEU A 305 5.29 5.46 16.79
CA LEU A 305 6.36 6.45 16.93
C LEU A 305 7.28 6.15 18.13
N ALA A 306 6.70 5.72 19.25
CA ALA A 306 7.49 5.32 20.42
C ALA A 306 8.36 4.09 20.12
N GLN A 307 7.79 3.09 19.45
CA GLN A 307 8.50 1.87 19.03
C GLN A 307 9.57 2.18 17.98
N ALA A 308 9.30 3.08 17.03
CA ALA A 308 10.28 3.46 16.02
C ALA A 308 11.56 4.01 16.65
N LYS A 309 11.42 4.90 17.64
CA LYS A 309 12.56 5.40 18.43
C LYS A 309 13.29 4.28 19.18
N ALA A 310 12.56 3.34 19.76
CA ALA A 310 13.15 2.26 20.56
C ALA A 310 13.83 1.17 19.70
N ARG A 311 13.37 0.96 18.47
CA ARG A 311 13.78 -0.16 17.60
C ARG A 311 14.57 0.28 16.38
N GLY A 312 14.77 1.58 16.20
CA GLY A 312 15.46 2.15 15.05
C GLY A 312 14.68 2.05 13.74
N TRP A 313 13.34 2.01 13.81
CA TRP A 313 12.53 2.12 12.59
C TRP A 313 12.62 3.55 12.04
N VAL A 314 12.68 3.65 10.73
CA VAL A 314 12.68 4.94 10.04
C VAL A 314 11.28 5.54 10.14
N VAL A 315 11.19 6.82 10.51
CA VAL A 315 9.95 7.59 10.42
C VAL A 315 10.09 8.56 9.27
N VAL A 316 9.16 8.49 8.32
CA VAL A 316 9.07 9.42 7.19
C VAL A 316 8.17 10.57 7.61
N ASP A 317 8.71 11.78 7.65
CA ASP A 317 7.90 12.99 7.76
C ASP A 317 7.44 13.36 6.34
N MET A 318 6.19 13.08 6.00
CA MET A 318 5.64 13.27 4.65
C MET A 318 5.93 14.68 4.10
N LYS A 319 5.82 15.70 4.96
CA LYS A 319 6.02 17.09 4.57
C LYS A 319 7.47 17.38 4.17
N SER A 320 8.45 16.87 4.92
CA SER A 320 9.87 17.16 4.65
C SER A 320 10.56 16.15 3.74
N ASP A 321 10.16 14.88 3.80
CA ASP A 321 10.86 13.79 3.12
C ASP A 321 10.32 13.53 1.71
N TRP A 322 9.06 13.87 1.44
CA TRP A 322 8.49 13.72 0.11
C TRP A 322 8.51 15.03 -0.66
N LYS A 323 9.16 15.01 -1.82
CA LYS A 323 9.17 16.11 -2.79
C LYS A 323 7.81 16.26 -3.47
N GLN A 324 7.15 15.15 -3.74
CA GLN A 324 5.80 15.06 -4.32
C GLN A 324 5.04 13.95 -3.60
N VAL A 325 3.74 14.16 -3.35
CA VAL A 325 2.88 13.15 -2.72
C VAL A 325 2.25 12.27 -3.81
N PHE A 326 1.61 12.87 -4.80
CA PHE A 326 0.95 12.17 -5.90
C PHE A 326 1.67 12.42 -7.23
N ASP A 327 1.42 11.55 -8.21
CA ASP A 327 1.96 11.69 -9.55
C ASP A 327 1.19 12.77 -10.33
N PRO A 328 1.83 13.91 -10.70
CA PRO A 328 1.15 14.97 -11.44
C PRO A 328 0.70 14.55 -12.84
N ALA A 329 1.27 13.47 -13.41
CA ALA A 329 0.81 12.92 -14.68
C ALA A 329 -0.52 12.17 -14.54
N LEU A 330 -0.83 11.64 -13.35
CA LEU A 330 -2.08 10.92 -13.05
C LEU A 330 -3.12 11.81 -12.37
N CYS A 331 -2.69 12.73 -11.51
CA CYS A 331 -3.56 13.61 -10.74
C CYS A 331 -3.10 15.06 -10.81
N GLN A 332 -3.55 15.77 -11.84
CA GLN A 332 -3.15 17.17 -12.12
C GLN A 332 -3.70 18.18 -11.10
N ASN A 333 -4.76 17.81 -10.37
CA ASN A 333 -5.43 18.67 -9.40
C ASN A 333 -4.87 18.50 -7.97
N ALA A 334 -3.92 17.59 -7.76
CA ALA A 334 -3.32 17.39 -6.44
C ALA A 334 -2.43 18.60 -6.05
N PRO A 335 -2.48 19.06 -4.79
CA PRO A 335 -1.75 20.24 -4.33
C PRO A 335 -0.22 20.12 -4.29
#